data_AF-A0A1I3YWB2-F1
#
_entry.id   AF-A0A1I3YWB2-F1
#
_cell.length_a   1.000
_cell.length_b   1.000
_cell.length_c   1.000
_cell.angle_alpha   90.00
_cell.angle_beta   90.00
_cell.angle_gamma   90.00
#
_symmetry.space_group_name_H-M   'P 1'
#
loop_
_entity.id
_entity.type
_entity.pdbx_description
1 polymer ?
#
loop_
_entity_poly.entity_id
_entity_poly.type
_entity_poly.pdbx_seq_one_letter_code
_entity_poly.pdbx_strand_id
1 'polypeptide(L)'
;MNYSGKNINLKKLSKSEKLIYHASQFYSNKLLGYIEGDNDPESQYKKLSCLLDLFLSNFKLMYIETDEINEAFVIFETLNARGKDLETSDLLKNHVFRSSNNKIKIIKVQWNQVIENLGNVDPTRFIRHYWNSQHKFVREKDLYKGIRKAINTPKKVEDLMEDLVGLSDLYTSLSYPENFVYFENSTLIERTKEISNLGASSYFPIMLALENEKYDEIDIDKIMESIECLIVRNFVVAGKTANKFEVEFAKIAYQITQHQFDEIDEILSAIKNLTINDDEFSNDFKIFTTKKTNTIRYILRKVHNNSNTETRIINDNNTIHIEHIMPKKTQHWDISKDLHDEYLWKLGNLTLLGHEYN
;
A
#
# COMPACT_ATOMS: atom_id res chain seq x y z
N MET A 1 28.39 -15.52 -23.72
CA MET A 1 27.69 -16.71 -24.27
C MET A 1 27.62 -16.56 -25.77
N ASN A 2 28.16 -17.51 -26.54
CA ASN A 2 28.12 -17.49 -27.99
C ASN A 2 26.78 -18.10 -28.46
N TYR A 3 25.83 -17.25 -28.87
CA TYR A 3 24.46 -17.66 -29.24
C TYR A 3 24.31 -18.02 -30.72
N SER A 4 25.32 -17.73 -31.55
CA SER A 4 25.34 -18.11 -32.96
C SER A 4 25.79 -19.56 -33.10
N GLY A 5 24.84 -20.47 -33.33
CA GLY A 5 25.12 -21.83 -33.81
C GLY A 5 24.60 -23.00 -32.96
N LYS A 6 23.89 -22.76 -31.84
CA LYS A 6 23.19 -23.84 -31.12
C LYS A 6 21.71 -23.76 -31.42
N ASN A 7 21.08 -24.90 -31.75
CA ASN A 7 19.62 -25.05 -31.82
C ASN A 7 19.05 -24.82 -30.41
N ILE A 8 18.75 -23.56 -30.09
CA ILE A 8 18.21 -23.17 -28.79
C ILE A 8 16.73 -23.55 -28.78
N ASN A 9 16.36 -24.44 -27.85
CA ASN A 9 14.97 -24.83 -27.68
C ASN A 9 14.19 -23.70 -27.00
N LEU A 10 13.55 -22.87 -27.83
CA LEU A 10 12.75 -21.72 -27.42
C LEU A 10 11.64 -22.06 -26.41
N LYS A 11 11.15 -23.32 -26.36
CA LYS A 11 10.11 -23.73 -25.40
C LYS A 11 10.61 -23.81 -23.96
N LYS A 12 11.93 -23.90 -23.74
CA LYS A 12 12.55 -23.97 -22.40
C LYS A 12 12.99 -22.61 -21.85
N LEU A 13 12.88 -21.54 -22.63
CA LEU A 13 13.29 -20.19 -22.21
C LEU A 13 12.14 -19.45 -21.53
N SER A 14 12.47 -18.70 -20.48
CA SER A 14 11.60 -17.68 -19.89
C SER A 14 11.30 -16.55 -20.89
N LYS A 15 10.27 -15.73 -20.58
CA LYS A 15 9.88 -14.60 -21.44
C LYS A 15 11.04 -13.62 -21.66
N SER A 16 11.80 -13.30 -20.62
CA SER A 16 12.95 -12.39 -20.70
C SER A 16 14.10 -12.97 -21.52
N GLU A 17 14.39 -14.26 -21.38
CA GLU A 17 15.43 -14.93 -22.18
C GLU A 17 15.08 -15.00 -23.67
N LYS A 18 13.78 -15.17 -23.99
CA LYS A 18 13.30 -15.08 -25.38
C LYS A 18 13.53 -13.70 -25.99
N LEU A 19 13.30 -12.62 -25.22
CA LEU A 19 13.54 -11.26 -25.70
C LEU A 19 15.03 -11.04 -26.02
N ILE A 20 15.94 -11.51 -25.16
CA ILE A 20 17.39 -11.43 -25.41
C ILE A 20 17.77 -12.22 -26.66
N TYR A 21 17.22 -13.43 -26.83
CA TYR A 21 17.45 -14.24 -28.02
C TYR A 21 16.97 -13.53 -29.30
N HIS A 22 15.75 -12.98 -29.30
CA HIS A 22 15.21 -12.24 -30.44
C HIS A 22 16.03 -10.98 -30.74
N ALA A 23 16.49 -10.26 -29.72
CA ALA A 23 17.39 -9.13 -29.89
C ALA A 23 18.71 -9.56 -30.54
N SER A 24 19.33 -10.64 -30.06
CA SER A 24 20.54 -11.18 -30.68
C SER A 24 20.33 -11.54 -32.15
N GLN A 25 19.25 -12.24 -32.49
CA GLN A 25 18.93 -12.60 -33.87
C GLN A 25 18.71 -11.36 -34.75
N PHE A 26 17.98 -10.37 -34.22
CA PHE A 26 17.73 -9.10 -34.91
C PHE A 26 19.05 -8.39 -35.24
N TYR A 27 19.94 -8.21 -34.25
CA TYR A 27 21.21 -7.51 -34.48
C TYR A 27 22.15 -8.31 -35.38
N SER A 28 22.21 -9.65 -35.25
CA SER A 28 22.98 -10.49 -36.16
C SER A 28 22.51 -10.33 -37.61
N ASN A 29 21.19 -10.34 -37.86
CA ASN A 29 20.65 -10.13 -39.21
C ASN A 29 20.94 -8.72 -39.73
N LYS A 30 20.89 -7.69 -38.88
CA LYS A 30 21.27 -6.32 -39.27
C LYS A 30 22.74 -6.20 -39.61
N LEU A 31 23.63 -6.87 -38.86
CA LEU A 31 25.06 -6.91 -39.13
C LEU A 31 25.36 -7.63 -40.45
N LEU A 32 24.70 -8.77 -40.70
CA LEU A 32 24.82 -9.49 -41.97
C LEU A 32 24.35 -8.65 -43.16
N GLY A 33 23.18 -7.99 -43.07
CA GLY A 33 22.71 -7.09 -44.11
C GLY A 33 23.60 -5.85 -44.31
N TYR A 34 24.30 -5.40 -43.27
CA TYR A 34 25.23 -4.26 -43.35
C TYR A 34 26.51 -4.59 -44.13
N ILE A 35 26.93 -5.86 -44.14
CA ILE A 35 28.12 -6.34 -44.86
C ILE A 35 27.81 -6.97 -46.22
N GLU A 36 26.54 -7.29 -46.51
CA GLU A 36 26.10 -8.02 -47.70
C GLU A 36 26.42 -7.32 -49.04
N GLY A 37 26.63 -5.99 -49.01
CA GLY A 37 26.99 -5.21 -50.20
C GLY A 37 28.46 -5.28 -50.62
N ASP A 38 29.34 -5.91 -49.83
CA ASP A 38 30.75 -6.08 -50.19
C ASP A 38 31.06 -7.56 -50.45
N ASN A 39 31.61 -7.85 -51.63
CA ASN A 39 31.96 -9.23 -52.03
C ASN A 39 33.36 -9.68 -51.58
N ASP A 40 34.13 -8.76 -50.98
CA ASP A 40 35.50 -8.99 -50.51
C ASP A 40 35.51 -9.15 -48.97
N PRO A 41 36.04 -10.25 -48.43
CA PRO A 41 36.16 -10.48 -46.99
C PRO A 41 36.93 -9.37 -46.24
N GLU A 42 37.91 -8.73 -46.88
CA GLU A 42 38.71 -7.69 -46.23
C GLU A 42 37.92 -6.39 -46.04
N SER A 43 37.07 -6.03 -47.01
CA SER A 43 36.13 -4.91 -46.94
C SER A 43 35.05 -5.15 -45.88
N GLN A 44 34.51 -6.36 -45.79
CA GLN A 44 33.57 -6.75 -44.74
C GLN A 44 34.21 -6.63 -43.34
N TYR A 45 35.46 -7.10 -43.19
CA TYR A 45 36.21 -6.96 -41.95
C TYR A 45 36.42 -5.49 -41.57
N LYS A 46 36.84 -4.64 -42.52
CA LYS A 46 37.04 -3.19 -42.28
C LYS A 46 35.76 -2.50 -41.83
N LYS A 47 34.61 -2.83 -42.43
CA LYS A 47 33.30 -2.28 -42.00
C LYS A 47 32.93 -2.71 -40.58
N LEU A 48 33.09 -3.99 -40.24
CA LEU A 48 32.81 -4.48 -38.89
C LEU A 48 33.76 -3.89 -37.84
N SER A 49 35.05 -3.78 -38.16
CA SER A 49 36.05 -3.15 -37.29
C SER A 49 35.69 -1.69 -37.03
N CYS A 50 35.34 -0.93 -38.08
CA CYS A 50 34.91 0.46 -37.94
C CYS A 50 33.65 0.59 -37.06
N LEU A 51 32.67 -0.31 -37.22
CA LEU A 51 31.48 -0.32 -36.37
C LEU A 51 31.81 -0.63 -34.91
N LEU A 52 32.72 -1.57 -34.67
CA LEU A 52 33.19 -1.88 -33.32
C LEU A 52 33.92 -0.68 -32.70
N ASP A 53 34.80 -0.03 -33.46
CA ASP A 53 35.54 1.14 -33.02
C ASP A 53 34.57 2.30 -32.71
N LEU A 54 33.57 2.53 -33.56
CA LEU A 54 32.51 3.51 -33.31
C LEU A 54 31.75 3.21 -32.03
N PHE A 55 31.39 1.93 -31.79
CA PHE A 55 30.70 1.54 -30.57
C PHE A 55 31.58 1.77 -29.34
N LEU A 56 32.82 1.30 -29.35
CA LEU A 56 33.74 1.43 -28.21
C LEU A 56 34.12 2.90 -27.93
N SER A 57 34.19 3.75 -28.96
CA SER A 57 34.60 5.15 -28.82
C SER A 57 33.44 6.06 -28.39
N ASN A 58 32.23 5.80 -28.89
CA ASN A 58 31.09 6.71 -28.72
C ASN A 58 30.09 6.24 -27.66
N PHE A 59 30.08 4.95 -27.30
CA PHE A 59 29.21 4.45 -26.25
C PHE A 59 29.82 4.72 -24.87
N LYS A 60 29.17 5.59 -24.09
CA LYS A 60 29.59 5.92 -22.73
C LYS A 60 28.72 5.17 -21.73
N LEU A 61 29.34 4.33 -20.91
CA LEU A 61 28.71 3.70 -19.76
C LEU A 61 28.95 4.57 -18.51
N MET A 62 27.87 5.06 -17.91
CA MET A 62 27.93 5.69 -16.59
C MET A 62 27.69 4.59 -15.54
N TYR A 63 28.58 4.49 -14.57
CA TYR A 63 28.36 3.69 -13.37
C TYR A 63 28.54 4.60 -12.15
N ILE A 64 27.79 4.32 -11.10
CA ILE A 64 27.89 4.99 -9.81
C ILE A 64 28.21 3.89 -8.80
N GLU A 65 29.31 4.08 -8.07
CA GLU A 65 29.73 3.20 -6.99
C GLU A 65 29.51 3.92 -5.67
N THR A 66 28.99 3.20 -4.68
CA THR A 66 28.72 3.73 -3.34
C THR A 66 29.20 2.72 -2.31
N ASP A 67 29.77 3.20 -1.21
CA ASP A 67 30.24 2.32 -0.12
C ASP A 67 29.06 1.75 0.68
N GLU A 68 27.95 2.48 0.77
CA GLU A 68 26.72 2.04 1.44
C GLU A 68 25.59 1.75 0.46
N ILE A 69 24.94 0.60 0.64
CA ILE A 69 23.78 0.22 -0.18
C ILE A 69 22.59 1.18 -0.04
N ASN A 70 22.51 1.96 1.06
CA ASN A 70 21.47 2.98 1.25
C ASN A 70 21.70 4.18 0.33
N GLU A 71 22.96 4.55 0.09
CA GLU A 71 23.30 5.60 -0.86
C GLU A 71 23.02 5.14 -2.29
N ALA A 72 23.37 3.88 -2.62
CA ALA A 72 22.95 3.27 -3.88
C ALA A 72 21.43 3.32 -4.04
N PHE A 73 20.67 3.04 -2.97
CA PHE A 73 19.21 3.09 -2.98
C PHE A 73 18.67 4.49 -3.20
N VAL A 74 19.15 5.50 -2.47
CA VAL A 74 18.73 6.90 -2.63
C VAL A 74 19.07 7.41 -4.03
N ILE A 75 20.26 7.10 -4.54
CA ILE A 75 20.68 7.45 -5.90
C ILE A 75 19.77 6.76 -6.92
N PHE A 76 19.44 5.49 -6.69
CA PHE A 76 18.58 4.72 -7.57
C PHE A 76 17.13 5.21 -7.58
N GLU A 77 16.52 5.51 -6.42
CA GLU A 77 15.21 6.17 -6.33
C GLU A 77 15.22 7.52 -7.05
N THR A 78 16.27 8.33 -6.82
CA THR A 78 16.38 9.66 -7.44
C THR A 78 16.52 9.57 -8.97
N LEU A 79 17.20 8.53 -9.48
CA LEU A 79 17.35 8.30 -10.92
C LEU A 79 16.09 7.69 -11.57
N ASN A 80 15.38 6.79 -10.86
CA ASN A 80 14.15 6.15 -11.35
C ASN A 80 12.91 7.05 -11.24
N ALA A 81 12.91 8.10 -10.42
CA ALA A 81 11.81 9.08 -10.36
C ALA A 81 11.49 9.78 -11.71
N ARG A 82 12.27 9.53 -12.77
CA ARG A 82 12.03 10.00 -14.16
C ARG A 82 11.46 8.92 -15.11
N GLY A 83 11.22 7.69 -14.64
CA GLY A 83 10.55 6.61 -15.39
C GLY A 83 10.27 5.39 -14.51
N LYS A 84 9.03 4.88 -14.53
CA LYS A 84 8.41 3.81 -13.70
C LYS A 84 9.32 3.19 -12.62
N ASP A 85 9.04 3.51 -11.36
CA ASP A 85 9.80 3.10 -10.17
C ASP A 85 10.07 1.58 -10.13
N LEU A 86 11.31 1.21 -9.79
CA LEU A 86 11.63 -0.10 -9.24
C LEU A 86 11.41 0.00 -7.73
N GLU A 87 10.38 -0.68 -7.23
CA GLU A 87 9.91 -0.56 -5.86
C GLU A 87 10.87 -1.23 -4.85
N THR A 88 10.89 -0.79 -3.59
CA THR A 88 11.64 -1.48 -2.50
C THR A 88 11.28 -2.97 -2.43
N SER A 89 10.04 -3.33 -2.78
CA SER A 89 9.55 -4.69 -2.94
C SER A 89 10.42 -5.54 -3.92
N ASP A 90 10.93 -4.96 -5.01
CA ASP A 90 11.79 -5.65 -5.97
C ASP A 90 13.16 -5.98 -5.40
N LEU A 91 13.72 -5.11 -4.56
CA LEU A 91 14.98 -5.39 -3.86
C LEU A 91 14.79 -6.48 -2.81
N LEU A 92 13.67 -6.45 -2.10
CA LEU A 92 13.29 -7.47 -1.12
C LEU A 92 13.12 -8.83 -1.81
N LYS A 93 12.43 -8.89 -2.95
CA LYS A 93 12.30 -10.09 -3.78
C LYS A 93 13.66 -10.70 -4.10
N ASN A 94 14.58 -9.87 -4.61
CA ASN A 94 15.93 -10.32 -4.97
C ASN A 94 16.73 -10.82 -3.77
N HIS A 95 16.53 -10.22 -2.59
CA HIS A 95 17.17 -10.64 -1.36
C HIS A 95 16.62 -11.99 -0.86
N VAL A 96 15.29 -12.13 -0.80
CA VAL A 96 14.60 -13.35 -0.40
C VAL A 96 14.97 -14.51 -1.34
N PHE A 97 15.00 -14.28 -2.65
CA PHE A 97 15.41 -15.31 -3.62
C PHE A 97 16.87 -15.75 -3.43
N ARG A 98 17.79 -14.81 -3.23
CA ARG A 98 19.20 -15.15 -2.98
C ARG A 98 19.40 -15.90 -1.67
N SER A 99 18.65 -15.53 -0.63
CA SER A 99 18.77 -16.10 0.71
C SER A 99 18.05 -17.44 0.87
N SER A 100 17.20 -17.83 -0.10
CA SER A 100 16.41 -19.07 -0.09
C SER A 100 17.17 -20.38 -0.44
N ASN A 101 18.38 -20.28 -0.97
CA ASN A 101 19.23 -21.42 -1.38
C ASN A 101 18.48 -22.51 -2.18
N ASN A 102 18.37 -23.73 -1.65
CA ASN A 102 17.72 -24.87 -2.32
C ASN A 102 16.18 -24.75 -2.40
N LYS A 103 15.58 -23.81 -1.67
CA LYS A 103 14.13 -23.63 -1.57
C LYS A 103 13.56 -22.56 -2.50
N ILE A 104 14.41 -21.98 -3.36
CA ILE A 104 14.07 -20.90 -4.30
C ILE A 104 12.80 -21.17 -5.13
N LYS A 105 12.51 -22.42 -5.48
CA LYS A 105 11.30 -22.76 -6.26
C LYS A 105 10.02 -22.48 -5.46
N ILE A 106 9.99 -22.88 -4.19
CA ILE A 106 8.83 -22.69 -3.31
C ILE A 106 8.65 -21.20 -3.02
N ILE A 107 9.75 -20.52 -2.64
CA ILE A 107 9.76 -19.09 -2.36
C ILE A 107 9.28 -18.26 -3.56
N LYS A 108 9.64 -18.63 -4.79
CA LYS A 108 9.13 -17.96 -6.01
C LYS A 108 7.62 -18.10 -6.18
N VAL A 109 7.07 -19.28 -5.87
CA VAL A 109 5.63 -19.52 -5.93
C VAL A 109 4.91 -18.68 -4.88
N GLN A 110 5.39 -18.71 -3.63
CA GLN A 110 4.83 -17.89 -2.54
C GLN A 110 4.92 -16.39 -2.85
N TRP A 111 6.05 -15.91 -3.37
CA TRP A 111 6.16 -14.50 -3.75
C TRP A 111 5.13 -14.11 -4.81
N ASN A 112 4.97 -14.93 -5.84
CA ASN A 112 3.97 -14.65 -6.88
C ASN A 112 2.54 -14.70 -6.32
N GLN A 113 2.25 -15.61 -5.38
CA GLN A 113 0.97 -15.67 -4.69
C GLN A 113 0.69 -14.37 -3.93
N VAL A 114 1.68 -13.85 -3.16
CA VAL A 114 1.54 -12.56 -2.47
C VAL A 114 1.20 -11.44 -3.45
N ILE A 115 1.93 -11.35 -4.56
CA ILE A 115 1.67 -10.30 -5.58
C ILE A 115 0.29 -10.47 -6.21
N GLU A 116 -0.16 -11.70 -6.45
CA GLU A 116 -1.49 -12.00 -6.98
C GLU A 116 -2.60 -11.59 -6.00
N ASN A 117 -2.47 -11.95 -4.73
CA ASN A 117 -3.41 -11.58 -3.66
C ASN A 117 -3.50 -10.06 -3.46
N LEU A 118 -2.37 -9.36 -3.56
CA LEU A 118 -2.31 -7.89 -3.43
C LEU A 118 -2.96 -7.16 -4.61
N GLY A 119 -2.87 -7.71 -5.82
CA GLY A 119 -3.43 -7.10 -7.03
C GLY A 119 -2.88 -5.69 -7.29
N ASN A 120 -3.66 -4.66 -6.94
CA ASN A 120 -3.31 -3.25 -7.12
C ASN A 120 -2.69 -2.60 -5.86
N VAL A 121 -2.64 -3.33 -4.75
CA VAL A 121 -1.99 -2.84 -3.53
C VAL A 121 -0.47 -2.79 -3.74
N ASP A 122 0.16 -1.70 -3.32
CA ASP A 122 1.62 -1.58 -3.28
C ASP A 122 2.25 -2.63 -2.32
N PRO A 123 3.02 -3.59 -2.87
CA PRO A 123 3.69 -4.62 -2.06
C PRO A 123 4.71 -4.05 -1.07
N THR A 124 5.36 -2.94 -1.39
CA THR A 124 6.32 -2.29 -0.49
C THR A 124 5.63 -1.86 0.79
N ARG A 125 4.47 -1.20 0.65
CA ARG A 125 3.66 -0.76 1.78
C ARG A 125 3.16 -1.92 2.63
N PHE A 126 2.68 -3.00 1.99
CA PHE A 126 2.27 -4.22 2.70
C PHE A 126 3.42 -4.79 3.54
N ILE A 127 4.56 -5.05 2.91
CA ILE A 127 5.71 -5.64 3.60
C ILE A 127 6.19 -4.73 4.74
N ARG A 128 6.10 -3.41 4.59
CA ARG A 128 6.43 -2.45 5.64
C ARG A 128 5.48 -2.52 6.83
N HIS A 129 4.17 -2.61 6.59
CA HIS A 129 3.19 -2.72 7.67
C HIS A 129 3.32 -4.07 8.41
N TYR A 130 3.55 -5.16 7.68
CA TYR A 130 3.90 -6.45 8.28
C TYR A 130 5.19 -6.36 9.10
N TRP A 131 6.26 -5.78 8.54
CA TRP A 131 7.52 -5.66 9.25
C TRP A 131 7.35 -4.88 10.56
N ASN A 132 6.59 -3.79 10.52
CA ASN A 132 6.30 -2.95 11.68
C ASN A 132 5.31 -3.58 12.67
N SER A 133 4.64 -4.68 12.33
CA SER A 133 3.87 -5.47 13.30
C SER A 133 4.74 -6.51 14.01
N GLN A 134 5.79 -7.00 13.35
CA GLN A 134 6.66 -8.06 13.87
C GLN A 134 7.97 -7.55 14.50
N HIS A 135 8.42 -6.34 14.14
CA HIS A 135 9.72 -5.80 14.51
C HIS A 135 9.62 -4.34 14.96
N LYS A 136 10.75 -3.82 15.47
CA LYS A 136 10.89 -2.38 15.77
C LYS A 136 10.60 -1.54 14.53
N PHE A 137 9.86 -0.45 14.74
CA PHE A 137 9.42 0.46 13.70
C PHE A 137 10.57 0.92 12.78
N VAL A 138 10.34 0.79 11.47
CA VAL A 138 11.19 1.36 10.42
C VAL A 138 10.35 2.17 9.44
N ARG A 139 11.01 3.16 8.84
CA ARG A 139 10.52 3.89 7.66
C ARG A 139 10.82 3.07 6.41
N GLU A 140 10.15 3.39 5.31
CA GLU A 140 10.32 2.69 4.02
C GLU A 140 11.77 2.65 3.54
N LYS A 141 12.46 3.80 3.58
CA LYS A 141 13.89 3.92 3.24
C LYS A 141 14.82 2.97 4.01
N ASP A 142 14.42 2.57 5.22
CA ASP A 142 15.20 1.72 6.12
C ASP A 142 14.74 0.25 6.09
N LEU A 143 13.62 -0.04 5.40
CA LEU A 143 12.96 -1.35 5.38
C LEU A 143 13.86 -2.44 4.83
N TYR A 144 14.46 -2.19 3.66
CA TYR A 144 15.37 -3.16 3.03
C TYR A 144 16.54 -3.52 3.94
N LYS A 145 17.15 -2.52 4.58
CA LYS A 145 18.26 -2.71 5.52
C LYS A 145 17.82 -3.53 6.73
N GLY A 146 16.64 -3.24 7.29
CA GLY A 146 16.04 -3.98 8.38
C GLY A 146 15.85 -5.46 8.04
N ILE A 147 15.14 -5.73 6.93
CA ILE A 147 14.87 -7.10 6.47
C ILE A 147 16.15 -7.84 6.13
N ARG A 148 17.07 -7.24 5.37
CA ARG A 148 18.33 -7.89 4.97
C ARG A 148 19.15 -8.33 6.18
N LYS A 149 19.17 -7.51 7.24
CA LYS A 149 19.92 -7.81 8.46
C LYS A 149 19.28 -8.94 9.27
N ALA A 150 17.96 -8.96 9.40
CA ALA A 150 17.28 -9.97 10.21
C ALA A 150 17.08 -11.29 9.45
N ILE A 151 16.70 -11.23 8.17
CA ILE A 151 16.28 -12.34 7.33
C ILE A 151 17.45 -12.76 6.44
N ASN A 152 18.36 -13.55 7.01
CA ASN A 152 19.64 -13.91 6.37
C ASN A 152 19.88 -15.43 6.27
N THR A 153 18.89 -16.25 6.62
CA THR A 153 18.96 -17.71 6.50
C THR A 153 17.74 -18.24 5.72
N PRO A 154 17.86 -19.42 5.07
CA PRO A 154 16.74 -20.00 4.32
C PRO A 154 15.48 -20.22 5.17
N LYS A 155 15.63 -20.59 6.45
CA LYS A 155 14.48 -20.80 7.36
C LYS A 155 13.73 -19.49 7.64
N LYS A 156 14.45 -18.42 7.98
CA LYS A 156 13.83 -17.11 8.20
C LYS A 156 13.14 -16.56 6.95
N VAL A 157 13.67 -16.89 5.77
CA VAL A 157 13.06 -16.54 4.49
C VAL A 157 11.74 -17.28 4.29
N GLU A 158 11.69 -18.57 4.63
CA GLU A 158 10.43 -19.32 4.59
C GLU A 158 9.41 -18.76 5.57
N ASP A 159 9.81 -18.54 6.83
CA ASP A 159 8.90 -18.01 7.86
C ASP A 159 8.30 -16.67 7.42
N LEU A 160 9.15 -15.75 6.93
CA LEU A 160 8.70 -14.48 6.34
C LEU A 160 7.69 -14.71 5.19
N MET A 161 7.97 -15.62 4.27
CA MET A 161 7.10 -15.83 3.11
C MET A 161 5.79 -16.52 3.48
N GLU A 162 5.79 -17.42 4.46
CA GLU A 162 4.58 -18.03 5.00
C GLU A 162 3.66 -16.97 5.61
N ASP A 163 4.21 -16.07 6.44
CA ASP A 163 3.45 -14.97 7.03
C ASP A 163 2.91 -14.01 5.96
N LEU A 164 3.76 -13.60 5.01
CA LEU A 164 3.33 -12.68 3.95
C LEU A 164 2.22 -13.28 3.07
N VAL A 165 2.27 -14.59 2.79
CA VAL A 165 1.19 -15.28 2.08
C VAL A 165 -0.09 -15.25 2.93
N GLY A 166 -0.01 -15.68 4.19
CA GLY A 166 -1.16 -15.77 5.08
C GLY A 166 -1.88 -14.43 5.33
N LEU A 167 -1.13 -13.32 5.30
CA LEU A 167 -1.66 -12.00 5.61
C LEU A 167 -2.04 -11.16 4.39
N SER A 168 -1.67 -11.60 3.18
CA SER A 168 -1.88 -10.81 1.95
C SER A 168 -3.36 -10.59 1.62
N ASP A 169 -4.21 -11.61 1.80
CA ASP A 169 -5.66 -11.50 1.55
C ASP A 169 -6.34 -10.56 2.56
N LEU A 170 -6.00 -10.67 3.84
CA LEU A 170 -6.44 -9.74 4.87
C LEU A 170 -6.05 -8.31 4.49
N TYR A 171 -4.79 -8.07 4.14
CA TYR A 171 -4.32 -6.73 3.81
C TYR A 171 -5.04 -6.12 2.60
N THR A 172 -5.32 -6.94 1.57
CA THR A 172 -6.11 -6.53 0.41
C THR A 172 -7.54 -6.16 0.83
N SER A 173 -8.17 -6.95 1.70
CA SER A 173 -9.51 -6.65 2.22
C SER A 173 -9.55 -5.35 3.03
N LEU A 174 -8.53 -5.06 3.85
CA LEU A 174 -8.43 -3.80 4.58
C LEU A 174 -8.25 -2.60 3.64
N SER A 175 -7.52 -2.80 2.54
CA SER A 175 -7.25 -1.76 1.53
C SER A 175 -8.47 -1.48 0.64
N TYR A 176 -9.21 -2.54 0.28
CA TYR A 176 -10.34 -2.48 -0.66
C TYR A 176 -11.55 -3.28 -0.16
N PRO A 177 -12.14 -2.92 1.00
CA PRO A 177 -13.18 -3.72 1.66
C PRO A 177 -14.51 -3.75 0.90
N GLU A 178 -14.71 -2.87 -0.07
CA GLU A 178 -15.90 -2.89 -0.94
C GLU A 178 -15.83 -4.01 -1.99
N ASN A 179 -14.62 -4.42 -2.38
CA ASN A 179 -14.39 -5.39 -3.46
C ASN A 179 -13.98 -6.77 -2.93
N PHE A 180 -13.32 -6.79 -1.76
CA PHE A 180 -12.74 -8.00 -1.18
C PHE A 180 -13.14 -8.11 0.29
N VAL A 181 -13.78 -9.21 0.65
CA VAL A 181 -14.23 -9.51 2.01
C VAL A 181 -13.39 -10.68 2.55
N TYR A 182 -12.74 -10.47 3.69
CA TYR A 182 -11.92 -11.48 4.37
C TYR A 182 -12.63 -12.08 5.58
N PHE A 183 -13.21 -11.21 6.41
CA PHE A 183 -13.90 -11.60 7.64
C PHE A 183 -15.28 -12.21 7.38
N GLU A 184 -15.79 -12.98 8.34
CA GLU A 184 -17.16 -13.51 8.33
C GLU A 184 -18.13 -12.64 9.13
N ASN A 185 -17.64 -11.96 10.16
CA ASN A 185 -18.41 -11.10 11.05
C ASN A 185 -18.89 -9.83 10.34
N SER A 186 -20.20 -9.70 10.21
CA SER A 186 -20.85 -8.57 9.52
C SER A 186 -20.56 -7.20 10.14
N THR A 187 -20.42 -7.10 11.47
CA THR A 187 -20.11 -5.82 12.13
C THR A 187 -18.68 -5.39 11.82
N LEU A 188 -17.74 -6.32 11.85
CA LEU A 188 -16.33 -6.08 11.51
C LEU A 188 -16.16 -5.72 10.03
N ILE A 189 -16.91 -6.37 9.13
CA ILE A 189 -16.93 -6.01 7.70
C ILE A 189 -17.45 -4.58 7.50
N GLU A 190 -18.59 -4.23 8.11
CA GLU A 190 -19.16 -2.88 8.02
C GLU A 190 -18.17 -1.84 8.54
N ARG A 191 -17.55 -2.10 9.70
CA ARG A 191 -16.58 -1.21 10.33
C ARG A 191 -15.31 -1.02 9.50
N THR A 192 -14.81 -2.08 8.89
CA THR A 192 -13.65 -2.03 7.99
C THR A 192 -13.93 -1.12 6.79
N LYS A 193 -15.13 -1.24 6.19
CA LYS A 193 -15.58 -0.34 5.11
C LYS A 193 -15.67 1.11 5.57
N GLU A 194 -16.25 1.35 6.74
CA GLU A 194 -16.39 2.69 7.30
C GLU A 194 -15.03 3.36 7.56
N ILE A 195 -14.09 2.65 8.19
CA ILE A 195 -12.74 3.16 8.43
C ILE A 195 -11.99 3.42 7.11
N SER A 196 -12.12 2.53 6.13
CA SER A 196 -11.54 2.73 4.80
C SER A 196 -12.11 3.98 4.11
N ASN A 197 -13.41 4.23 4.23
CA ASN A 197 -14.06 5.44 3.72
C ASN A 197 -13.56 6.74 4.38
N LEU A 198 -13.04 6.66 5.61
CA LEU A 198 -12.36 7.77 6.30
C LEU A 198 -10.91 7.97 5.84
N GLY A 199 -10.36 7.06 5.02
CA GLY A 199 -9.02 7.14 4.45
C GLY A 199 -7.90 6.78 5.43
N ALA A 200 -8.23 6.15 6.56
CA ALA A 200 -7.25 5.75 7.56
C ALA A 200 -6.67 4.37 7.24
N SER A 201 -5.35 4.23 7.44
CA SER A 201 -4.61 2.99 7.16
C SER A 201 -3.39 2.79 8.06
N SER A 202 -3.12 3.74 8.96
CA SER A 202 -2.01 3.66 9.92
C SER A 202 -2.18 2.51 10.94
N TYR A 203 -3.40 1.99 11.09
CA TYR A 203 -3.73 0.91 12.02
C TYR A 203 -3.46 -0.50 11.44
N PHE A 204 -3.15 -0.61 10.14
CA PHE A 204 -2.94 -1.90 9.48
C PHE A 204 -1.93 -2.81 10.19
N PRO A 205 -0.80 -2.32 10.75
CA PRO A 205 0.09 -3.17 11.54
C PRO A 205 -0.60 -3.90 12.69
N ILE A 206 -1.58 -3.27 13.37
CA ILE A 206 -2.33 -3.90 14.47
C ILE A 206 -3.16 -5.06 13.92
N MET A 207 -3.89 -4.87 12.83
CA MET A 207 -4.68 -5.94 12.22
C MET A 207 -3.81 -7.13 11.79
N LEU A 208 -2.65 -6.83 11.21
CA LEU A 208 -1.69 -7.87 10.82
C LEU A 208 -1.14 -8.63 12.03
N ALA A 209 -0.90 -7.96 13.16
CA ALA A 209 -0.49 -8.62 14.40
C ALA A 209 -1.62 -9.51 14.96
N LEU A 210 -2.84 -8.99 15.05
CA LEU A 210 -3.99 -9.73 15.58
C LEU A 210 -4.28 -11.00 14.79
N GLU A 211 -4.23 -10.93 13.47
CA GLU A 211 -4.42 -12.10 12.60
C GLU A 211 -3.31 -13.13 12.78
N ASN A 212 -2.05 -12.68 12.83
CA ASN A 212 -0.91 -13.59 12.98
C ASN A 212 -0.93 -14.31 14.34
N GLU A 213 -1.38 -13.60 15.39
CA GLU A 213 -1.61 -14.13 16.73
C GLU A 213 -2.95 -14.86 16.89
N LYS A 214 -3.75 -14.96 15.82
CA LYS A 214 -4.99 -15.74 15.74
C LYS A 214 -6.07 -15.30 16.74
N TYR A 215 -6.21 -14.00 16.93
CA TYR A 215 -7.36 -13.43 17.66
C TYR A 215 -8.66 -13.75 16.92
N ASP A 216 -9.74 -13.98 17.66
CA ASP A 216 -11.05 -14.18 17.04
C ASP A 216 -11.66 -12.86 16.54
N GLU A 217 -12.61 -12.96 15.61
CA GLU A 217 -13.21 -11.79 14.98
C GLU A 217 -14.06 -10.92 15.93
N ILE A 218 -14.52 -11.46 17.07
CA ILE A 218 -15.29 -10.70 18.06
C ILE A 218 -14.35 -9.73 18.77
N ASP A 219 -13.18 -10.22 19.17
CA ASP A 219 -12.14 -9.43 19.81
C ASP A 219 -11.49 -8.44 18.84
N ILE A 220 -11.28 -8.84 17.59
CA ILE A 220 -10.84 -7.92 16.52
C ILE A 220 -11.86 -6.78 16.32
N ASP A 221 -13.17 -7.05 16.33
CA ASP A 221 -14.19 -6.01 16.17
C ASP A 221 -14.17 -4.99 17.32
N LYS A 222 -13.98 -5.43 18.58
CA LYS A 222 -13.84 -4.52 19.73
C LYS A 222 -12.62 -3.61 19.58
N ILE A 223 -11.49 -4.15 19.13
CA ILE A 223 -10.28 -3.36 18.88
C ILE A 223 -10.51 -2.37 17.74
N MET A 224 -11.14 -2.82 16.66
CA MET A 224 -11.48 -1.97 15.52
C MET A 224 -12.47 -0.86 15.90
N GLU A 225 -13.40 -1.10 16.81
CA GLU A 225 -14.28 -0.06 17.37
C GLU A 225 -13.48 1.02 18.12
N SER A 226 -12.52 0.62 18.96
CA SER A 226 -11.63 1.55 19.64
C SER A 226 -10.77 2.36 18.66
N ILE A 227 -10.25 1.72 17.61
CA ILE A 227 -9.49 2.36 16.53
C ILE A 227 -10.36 3.34 15.73
N GLU A 228 -11.60 2.95 15.40
CA GLU A 228 -12.57 3.80 14.71
C GLU A 228 -12.83 5.08 15.52
N CYS A 229 -13.08 4.92 16.83
CA CYS A 229 -13.28 6.03 17.76
C CYS A 229 -12.08 6.98 17.74
N LEU A 230 -10.86 6.45 17.83
CA LEU A 230 -9.63 7.25 17.76
C LEU A 230 -9.52 7.98 16.43
N ILE A 231 -9.74 7.31 15.30
CA ILE A 231 -9.64 7.90 13.96
C ILE A 231 -10.61 9.08 13.83
N VAL A 232 -11.85 8.91 14.25
CA VAL A 232 -12.87 9.97 14.19
C VAL A 232 -12.48 11.14 15.07
N ARG A 233 -12.14 10.88 16.34
CA ARG A 233 -11.86 11.95 17.30
C ARG A 233 -10.57 12.68 16.96
N ASN A 234 -9.49 11.94 16.73
CA ASN A 234 -8.16 12.51 16.57
C ASN A 234 -7.89 12.99 15.15
N PHE A 235 -8.21 12.20 14.11
CA PHE A 235 -7.80 12.53 12.73
C PHE A 235 -8.86 13.34 12.01
N VAL A 236 -10.11 12.91 12.13
CA VAL A 236 -11.22 13.55 11.42
C VAL A 236 -11.56 14.88 12.07
N VAL A 237 -11.84 14.88 13.38
CA VAL A 237 -12.36 16.07 14.08
C VAL A 237 -11.24 17.00 14.55
N ALA A 238 -10.28 16.50 15.31
CA ALA A 238 -9.18 17.32 15.85
C ALA A 238 -8.03 17.57 14.86
N GLY A 239 -8.03 16.95 13.68
CA GLY A 239 -7.01 17.17 12.64
C GLY A 239 -5.58 16.78 13.04
N LYS A 240 -5.41 15.88 14.03
CA LYS A 240 -4.08 15.43 14.47
C LYS A 240 -3.36 14.65 13.37
N THR A 241 -2.03 14.80 13.31
CA THR A 241 -1.21 14.28 12.22
C THR A 241 -1.02 12.76 12.27
N ALA A 242 -1.28 12.09 11.13
CA ALA A 242 -1.19 10.63 10.99
C ALA A 242 0.21 10.05 11.29
N ASN A 243 1.29 10.82 11.07
CA ASN A 243 2.67 10.34 11.26
C ASN A 243 2.98 9.91 12.70
N LYS A 244 2.41 10.58 13.71
CA LYS A 244 2.61 10.18 15.11
C LYS A 244 1.93 8.83 15.37
N PHE A 245 0.70 8.68 14.87
CA PHE A 245 -0.10 7.47 15.10
C PHE A 245 0.40 6.27 14.31
N GLU A 246 1.08 6.47 13.18
CA GLU A 246 1.78 5.37 12.50
C GLU A 246 2.82 4.72 13.41
N VAL A 247 3.59 5.52 14.16
CA VAL A 247 4.59 5.02 15.11
C VAL A 247 3.92 4.35 16.31
N GLU A 248 2.90 4.98 16.89
CA GLU A 248 2.20 4.41 18.06
C GLU A 248 1.42 3.13 17.73
N PHE A 249 0.74 3.06 16.58
CA PHE A 249 0.05 1.85 16.16
C PHE A 249 1.02 0.72 15.80
N ALA A 250 2.15 1.02 15.16
CA ALA A 250 3.20 0.03 14.95
C ALA A 250 3.79 -0.46 16.29
N LYS A 251 3.93 0.43 17.27
CA LYS A 251 4.36 0.05 18.62
C LYS A 251 3.36 -0.91 19.26
N ILE A 252 2.06 -0.59 19.26
CA ILE A 252 1.01 -1.46 19.81
C ILE A 252 1.03 -2.82 19.09
N ALA A 253 1.11 -2.83 17.74
CA ALA A 253 1.19 -4.05 16.95
C ALA A 253 2.40 -4.92 17.35
N TYR A 254 3.57 -4.30 17.50
CA TYR A 254 4.76 -5.01 17.97
C TYR A 254 4.57 -5.56 19.38
N GLN A 255 3.93 -4.83 20.29
CA GLN A 255 3.63 -5.31 21.64
C GLN A 255 2.68 -6.50 21.66
N ILE A 256 1.67 -6.53 20.77
CA ILE A 256 0.77 -7.68 20.56
C ILE A 256 1.59 -8.91 20.16
N THR A 257 2.40 -8.81 19.09
CA THR A 257 3.25 -9.91 18.61
C THR A 257 4.27 -10.39 19.65
N GLN A 258 4.78 -9.48 20.51
CA GLN A 258 5.70 -9.86 21.58
C GLN A 258 5.00 -10.39 22.84
N HIS A 259 3.69 -10.62 22.79
CA HIS A 259 2.86 -11.06 23.93
C HIS A 259 3.07 -10.21 25.18
N GLN A 260 3.14 -8.88 25.00
CA GLN A 260 3.29 -7.93 26.11
C GLN A 260 1.96 -7.47 26.69
N PHE A 261 0.85 -7.91 26.10
CA PHE A 261 -0.49 -7.72 26.62
C PHE A 261 -1.03 -9.07 27.06
N ASP A 262 -1.49 -9.16 28.30
CA ASP A 262 -2.05 -10.39 28.86
C ASP A 262 -3.52 -10.56 28.46
N GLU A 263 -4.24 -9.44 28.33
CA GLU A 263 -5.66 -9.39 28.03
C GLU A 263 -5.98 -8.34 26.96
N ILE A 264 -7.09 -8.54 26.24
CA ILE A 264 -7.57 -7.60 25.21
C ILE A 264 -7.82 -6.19 25.77
N ASP A 265 -8.26 -6.09 27.03
CA ASP A 265 -8.56 -4.81 27.67
C ASP A 265 -7.32 -3.92 27.81
N GLU A 266 -6.12 -4.50 27.85
CA GLU A 266 -4.86 -3.75 27.86
C GLU A 266 -4.58 -3.11 26.48
N ILE A 267 -4.88 -3.84 25.39
CA ILE A 267 -4.78 -3.33 24.02
C ILE A 267 -5.78 -2.18 23.84
N LEU A 268 -7.04 -2.38 24.27
CA LEU A 268 -8.09 -1.37 24.21
C LEU A 268 -7.69 -0.11 25.00
N SER A 269 -7.10 -0.30 26.18
CA SER A 269 -6.59 0.79 27.02
C SER A 269 -5.42 1.52 26.36
N ALA A 270 -4.49 0.80 25.74
CA ALA A 270 -3.37 1.40 25.02
C ALA A 270 -3.84 2.30 23.87
N ILE A 271 -4.85 1.85 23.11
CA ILE A 271 -5.47 2.65 22.04
C ILE A 271 -6.22 3.86 22.63
N LYS A 272 -7.05 3.63 23.66
CA LYS A 272 -7.83 4.69 24.31
C LYS A 272 -6.96 5.80 24.90
N ASN A 273 -5.78 5.46 25.44
CA ASN A 273 -4.82 6.43 25.97
C ASN A 273 -4.25 7.37 24.89
N LEU A 274 -4.32 6.99 23.61
CA LEU A 274 -3.95 7.85 22.49
C LEU A 274 -5.11 8.74 22.01
N THR A 275 -6.34 8.41 22.39
CA THR A 275 -7.56 9.11 21.98
C THR A 275 -7.75 10.38 22.81
N ILE A 276 -8.17 11.47 22.17
CA ILE A 276 -8.49 12.72 22.87
C ILE A 276 -9.69 12.55 23.80
N ASN A 277 -9.68 13.28 24.91
CA ASN A 277 -10.75 13.22 25.89
C ASN A 277 -12.04 13.90 25.39
N ASP A 278 -13.12 13.77 26.15
CA ASP A 278 -14.46 14.25 25.77
C ASP A 278 -14.55 15.78 25.68
N ASP A 279 -13.84 16.49 26.55
CA ASP A 279 -13.83 17.95 26.56
C ASP A 279 -13.12 18.53 25.32
N GLU A 280 -11.94 18.00 24.99
CA GLU A 280 -11.18 18.39 23.79
C GLU A 280 -12.00 18.07 22.53
N PHE A 281 -12.54 16.84 22.45
CA PHE A 281 -13.39 16.44 21.32
C PHE A 281 -14.63 17.33 21.19
N SER A 282 -15.34 17.62 22.28
CA SER A 282 -16.55 18.45 22.24
C SER A 282 -16.26 19.86 21.72
N ASN A 283 -15.15 20.45 22.14
CA ASN A 283 -14.74 21.78 21.69
C ASN A 283 -14.37 21.79 20.20
N ASP A 284 -13.59 20.80 19.75
CA ASP A 284 -13.22 20.68 18.34
C ASP A 284 -14.43 20.37 17.45
N PHE A 285 -15.34 19.51 17.92
CA PHE A 285 -16.53 19.10 17.17
C PHE A 285 -17.53 20.25 16.97
N LYS A 286 -17.64 21.19 17.92
CA LYS A 286 -18.52 22.37 17.79
C LYS A 286 -18.16 23.26 16.59
N ILE A 287 -16.87 23.35 16.29
CA ILE A 287 -16.36 24.18 15.18
C ILE A 287 -16.01 23.35 13.94
N PHE A 288 -16.21 22.03 14.01
CA PHE A 288 -15.82 21.11 12.95
C PHE A 288 -16.58 21.39 11.65
N THR A 289 -15.82 21.47 10.57
CA THR A 289 -16.33 21.57 9.20
C THR A 289 -15.51 20.67 8.28
N THR A 290 -16.13 20.13 7.25
CA THR A 290 -15.43 19.34 6.25
C THR A 290 -16.17 19.37 4.92
N LYS A 291 -15.42 19.29 3.83
CA LYS A 291 -15.95 19.12 2.47
C LYS A 291 -15.85 17.67 2.00
N LYS A 292 -15.24 16.79 2.80
CA LYS A 292 -15.06 15.37 2.46
C LYS A 292 -16.41 14.66 2.60
N THR A 293 -16.98 14.30 1.46
CA THR A 293 -18.31 13.68 1.38
C THR A 293 -18.40 12.36 2.16
N ASN A 294 -17.39 11.50 2.08
CA ASN A 294 -17.36 10.25 2.85
C ASN A 294 -17.40 10.48 4.35
N THR A 295 -16.64 11.47 4.84
CA THR A 295 -16.65 11.88 6.24
C THR A 295 -18.01 12.40 6.68
N ILE A 296 -18.64 13.27 5.87
CA ILE A 296 -19.97 13.80 6.16
C ILE A 296 -20.99 12.67 6.26
N ARG A 297 -21.03 11.76 5.26
CA ARG A 297 -21.94 10.61 5.24
C ARG A 297 -21.75 9.73 6.46
N TYR A 298 -20.50 9.41 6.77
CA TYR A 298 -20.15 8.60 7.93
C TYR A 298 -20.70 9.22 9.23
N ILE A 299 -20.41 10.51 9.49
CA ILE A 299 -20.84 11.17 10.73
C ILE A 299 -22.36 11.24 10.81
N LEU A 300 -23.03 11.73 9.76
CA LEU A 300 -24.49 11.88 9.76
C LEU A 300 -25.19 10.51 9.90
N ARG A 301 -24.66 9.46 9.25
CA ARG A 301 -25.18 8.10 9.38
C ARG A 301 -25.00 7.56 10.80
N LYS A 302 -23.82 7.71 11.41
CA LYS A 302 -23.58 7.25 12.80
C LYS A 302 -24.49 7.98 13.79
N VAL A 303 -24.67 9.29 13.64
CA VAL A 303 -25.59 10.09 14.48
C VAL A 303 -27.04 9.62 14.30
N HIS A 304 -27.50 9.43 13.06
CA HIS A 304 -28.85 8.94 12.78
C HIS A 304 -29.09 7.55 13.35
N ASN A 305 -28.22 6.58 13.01
CA ASN A 305 -28.35 5.19 13.42
C ASN A 305 -28.17 4.98 14.93
N ASN A 306 -27.56 5.94 15.64
CA ASN A 306 -27.51 5.94 17.10
C ASN A 306 -28.80 6.51 17.73
N SER A 307 -29.37 7.55 17.12
CA SER A 307 -30.56 8.23 17.63
C SER A 307 -31.87 7.52 17.27
N ASN A 308 -31.87 6.75 16.19
CA ASN A 308 -33.05 6.08 15.64
C ASN A 308 -32.87 4.56 15.68
N THR A 309 -33.78 3.89 16.38
CA THR A 309 -33.78 2.43 16.54
C THR A 309 -34.66 1.72 15.52
N GLU A 310 -35.55 2.44 14.82
CA GLU A 310 -36.54 1.86 13.92
C GLU A 310 -36.03 1.78 12.48
N THR A 311 -35.29 2.80 12.02
CA THR A 311 -34.72 2.84 10.68
C THR A 311 -33.22 3.08 10.70
N ARG A 312 -32.51 2.41 9.79
CA ARG A 312 -31.07 2.59 9.56
C ARG A 312 -30.84 3.11 8.16
N ILE A 313 -29.93 4.07 8.03
CA ILE A 313 -29.49 4.56 6.73
C ILE A 313 -28.51 3.53 6.14
N ILE A 314 -28.82 3.03 4.95
CA ILE A 314 -28.02 2.05 4.22
C ILE A 314 -26.64 2.63 3.88
N ASN A 315 -25.60 1.77 3.94
CA ASN A 315 -24.25 2.11 3.53
C ASN A 315 -24.04 2.00 2.01
N ASP A 316 -24.78 2.81 1.25
CA ASP A 316 -24.63 2.92 -0.19
C ASP A 316 -24.63 4.39 -0.64
N ASN A 317 -23.52 4.80 -1.25
CA ASN A 317 -23.29 6.18 -1.67
C ASN A 317 -24.00 6.55 -2.97
N ASN A 318 -24.51 5.57 -3.72
CA ASN A 318 -25.29 5.79 -4.93
C ASN A 318 -26.76 6.08 -4.63
N THR A 319 -27.25 5.61 -3.48
CA THR A 319 -28.63 5.79 -3.04
C THR A 319 -28.79 6.90 -2.01
N ILE A 320 -27.74 7.22 -1.25
CA ILE A 320 -27.76 8.25 -0.21
C ILE A 320 -26.88 9.45 -0.58
N HIS A 321 -27.52 10.59 -0.78
CA HIS A 321 -26.89 11.85 -1.17
C HIS A 321 -26.76 12.81 0.00
N ILE A 322 -25.77 13.72 -0.09
CA ILE A 322 -25.57 14.79 0.88
C ILE A 322 -26.25 16.04 0.32
N GLU A 323 -27.29 16.49 1.00
CA GLU A 323 -27.99 17.72 0.66
C GLU A 323 -27.69 18.82 1.67
N HIS A 324 -27.93 20.07 1.26
CA HIS A 324 -27.74 21.24 2.10
C HIS A 324 -29.10 21.86 2.42
N ILE A 325 -29.32 22.15 3.70
CA ILE A 325 -30.54 22.85 4.15
C ILE A 325 -30.50 24.30 3.65
N MET A 326 -29.42 25.01 3.98
CA MET A 326 -29.06 26.29 3.37
C MET A 326 -28.42 26.03 2.00
N PRO A 327 -28.96 26.60 0.91
CA PRO A 327 -28.55 26.25 -0.43
C PRO A 327 -27.13 26.70 -0.74
N LYS A 328 -26.43 25.94 -1.59
CA LYS A 328 -25.10 26.31 -2.11
C LYS A 328 -25.12 27.61 -2.91
N LYS A 329 -26.24 27.91 -3.58
CA LYS A 329 -26.45 29.17 -4.31
C LYS A 329 -27.48 29.99 -3.54
N THR A 330 -27.11 31.20 -3.13
CA THR A 330 -27.92 32.09 -2.29
C THR A 330 -29.00 32.88 -3.05
N GLN A 331 -29.25 32.58 -4.33
CA GLN A 331 -30.12 33.40 -5.20
C GLN A 331 -31.55 33.62 -4.66
N HIS A 332 -32.03 32.71 -3.82
CA HIS A 332 -33.37 32.76 -3.23
C HIS A 332 -33.37 32.97 -1.71
N TRP A 333 -32.20 33.21 -1.10
CA TRP A 333 -32.04 33.38 0.35
C TRP A 333 -31.39 34.73 0.65
N ASP A 334 -32.04 35.53 1.49
CA ASP A 334 -31.48 36.79 1.99
C ASP A 334 -30.48 36.51 3.11
N ILE A 335 -29.26 36.14 2.72
CA ILE A 335 -28.15 35.81 3.62
C ILE A 335 -26.88 36.54 3.18
N SER A 336 -26.21 37.15 4.14
CA SER A 336 -24.89 37.76 3.92
C SER A 336 -23.87 36.72 3.47
N LYS A 337 -22.92 37.12 2.63
CA LYS A 337 -21.85 36.23 2.15
C LYS A 337 -21.03 35.62 3.30
N ASP A 338 -20.71 36.41 4.32
CA ASP A 338 -19.89 35.97 5.45
C ASP A 338 -20.59 34.85 6.25
N LEU A 339 -21.89 35.02 6.51
CA LEU A 339 -22.70 33.99 7.16
C LEU A 339 -22.84 32.75 6.28
N HIS A 340 -23.06 32.92 4.97
CA HIS A 340 -23.14 31.79 4.06
C HIS A 340 -21.85 30.95 4.06
N ASP A 341 -20.70 31.60 3.90
CA ASP A 341 -19.39 30.94 3.86
C ASP A 341 -19.07 30.23 5.19
N GLU A 342 -19.49 30.80 6.34
CA GLU A 342 -19.28 30.20 7.66
C GLU A 342 -20.09 28.90 7.87
N TYR A 343 -21.38 28.90 7.50
CA TYR A 343 -22.30 27.82 7.83
C TYR A 343 -22.44 26.76 6.73
N LEU A 344 -22.00 27.04 5.50
CA LEU A 344 -22.24 26.18 4.34
C LEU A 344 -21.87 24.70 4.56
N TRP A 345 -20.71 24.46 5.18
CA TRP A 345 -20.15 23.13 5.41
C TRP A 345 -20.15 22.71 6.88
N LYS A 346 -20.86 23.42 7.76
CA LYS A 346 -21.10 22.95 9.12
C LYS A 346 -22.06 21.77 9.09
N LEU A 347 -21.84 20.78 9.96
CA LEU A 347 -22.68 19.58 10.01
C LEU A 347 -24.17 19.89 10.17
N GLY A 348 -24.51 20.92 10.96
CA GLY A 348 -25.91 21.34 11.15
C GLY A 348 -26.61 21.86 9.89
N ASN A 349 -25.86 22.16 8.82
CA ASN A 349 -26.41 22.57 7.52
C ASN A 349 -26.54 21.39 6.53
N LEU A 350 -26.02 20.22 6.88
CA LEU A 350 -25.93 19.07 5.99
C LEU A 350 -26.94 18.00 6.41
N THR A 351 -27.54 17.34 5.44
CA THR A 351 -28.46 16.23 5.69
C THR A 351 -28.23 15.10 4.69
N LEU A 352 -28.71 13.90 5.04
CA LEU A 352 -28.73 12.76 4.13
C LEU A 352 -30.13 12.63 3.54
N LEU A 353 -30.20 12.49 2.22
CA LEU A 353 -31.44 12.31 1.49
C LEU A 353 -31.35 11.09 0.56
N GLY A 354 -32.43 10.30 0.52
CA GLY A 354 -32.53 9.16 -0.39
C GLY A 354 -32.71 9.63 -1.83
N HIS A 355 -32.17 8.86 -2.78
CA HIS A 355 -32.26 9.13 -4.23
C HIS A 355 -33.69 9.36 -4.71
N GLU A 356 -34.71 8.75 -4.08
CA GLU A 356 -36.11 8.94 -4.47
C GLU A 356 -36.64 10.37 -4.25
N TYR A 357 -35.93 11.18 -3.46
CA TYR A 357 -36.27 12.58 -3.17
C TYR A 357 -35.32 13.60 -3.81
N ASN A 358 -34.31 13.11 -4.54
CA ASN A 358 -33.37 13.92 -5.32
C ASN A 358 -33.77 13.93 -6.79
#